data_AF-A0A0D0AHU7-F1
#
_entry.id   AF-A0A0D0AHU7-F1
#
_cell.length_a   1.000
_cell.length_b   1.000
_cell.length_c   1.000
_cell.angle_alpha   90.00
_cell.angle_beta   90.00
_cell.angle_gamma   90.00
#
_symmetry.space_group_name_H-M   'P 1'
#
loop_
_entity.id
_entity.type
_entity.pdbx_description
1 polymer ?
#
loop_
_entity_poly.entity_id
_entity_poly.type
_entity_poly.pdbx_seq_one_letter_code
_entity_poly.pdbx_strand_id
1 'polypeptide(L)'
;QMKLLPFNANRLVDGGFSISLAYSSILLSRGYFACTPIAPSLAVDLQLLELVKTLFVHITPNTTAWCETLEVFLAGRRYHLTTKDNLRRRFGNAYHWYSVLFMSADDHLSNLIGTHRPLPPSSTEGPTRPSDYLRSRCTICFGLDDWRKSRTLNLKPDVHTCIDACFTQQRSSDQCGGGPDPPNPVRSVFLSDDEVTSMEVHVRSCRGRPLDRGHKRKRPAATEEEGDDYEDGMRVPISVLDGCGDSFLAADEKHKKASTQFFADTGVMAMLCRHDRVLWLANMTSAGEKQHYALALIKKLFDNLPTDMTVGLLYDIG
;
A
#
# COMPACT_ATOMS: atom_id res chain seq x y z
N GLN A 1 19.00 20.69 -21.06
CA GLN A 1 18.59 19.96 -22.28
C GLN A 1 18.32 18.53 -21.86
N MET A 2 17.06 18.07 -21.90
CA MET A 2 16.72 16.67 -21.63
C MET A 2 17.33 15.80 -22.73
N LYS A 3 18.10 14.77 -22.37
CA LYS A 3 18.82 13.92 -23.32
C LYS A 3 18.53 12.44 -23.05
N LEU A 4 18.18 11.72 -24.10
CA LEU A 4 18.25 10.27 -24.15
C LEU A 4 19.48 9.91 -24.96
N LEU A 5 20.41 9.17 -24.38
CA LEU A 5 21.59 8.71 -25.10
C LEU A 5 21.39 7.24 -25.49
N PRO A 6 21.36 6.91 -26.79
CA PRO A 6 21.52 5.54 -27.21
C PRO A 6 22.94 5.11 -26.82
N PHE A 7 23.04 4.11 -25.95
CA PHE A 7 24.32 3.60 -25.47
C PHE A 7 24.63 2.28 -26.17
N ASN A 8 25.80 2.18 -26.80
CA ASN A 8 26.29 0.94 -27.40
C ASN A 8 27.61 0.58 -26.73
N ALA A 9 27.58 -0.41 -25.83
CA ALA A 9 28.75 -0.87 -25.09
C ALA A 9 29.90 -1.37 -25.99
N ASN A 10 29.61 -1.76 -27.25
CA ASN A 10 30.61 -2.32 -28.16
C ASN A 10 31.58 -1.30 -28.76
N ARG A 11 31.35 0.01 -28.61
CA ARG A 11 32.23 1.06 -29.17
C ARG A 11 33.43 1.46 -28.29
N LEU A 12 33.55 0.87 -27.10
CA LEU A 12 34.59 1.22 -26.09
C LEU A 12 35.36 -0.02 -25.57
N VAL A 13 35.27 -1.16 -26.26
CA VAL A 13 35.84 -2.46 -25.82
C VAL A 13 37.37 -2.55 -26.03
N ASP A 14 38.05 -1.48 -26.44
CA ASP A 14 39.52 -1.50 -26.60
C ASP A 14 40.31 -1.40 -25.27
N GLY A 15 39.66 -1.48 -24.12
CA GLY A 15 40.33 -1.43 -22.81
C GLY A 15 39.78 -2.44 -21.81
N GLY A 16 40.42 -3.61 -21.72
CA GLY A 16 40.01 -4.71 -20.85
C GLY A 16 40.14 -4.42 -19.35
N PHE A 17 39.06 -3.97 -18.71
CA PHE A 17 38.93 -3.90 -17.24
C PHE A 17 37.49 -4.15 -16.81
N SER A 18 37.22 -5.22 -16.06
CA SER A 18 35.91 -5.61 -15.47
C SER A 18 34.82 -4.52 -15.55
N ILE A 19 34.05 -4.60 -16.64
CA ILE A 19 33.54 -3.42 -17.35
C ILE A 19 32.15 -2.95 -16.83
N SER A 20 31.41 -3.77 -16.09
CA SER A 20 29.97 -3.53 -15.84
C SER A 20 29.66 -2.51 -14.74
N LEU A 21 30.28 -2.63 -13.55
CA LEU A 21 30.07 -1.71 -12.41
C LEU A 21 30.67 -0.32 -12.64
N ALA A 22 31.72 -0.24 -13.47
CA ALA A 22 32.34 1.03 -13.83
C ALA A 22 31.40 1.90 -14.67
N TYR A 23 30.63 1.31 -15.60
CA TYR A 23 29.78 2.08 -16.51
C TYR A 23 28.58 2.74 -15.84
N SER A 24 27.88 2.04 -14.95
CA SER A 24 26.75 2.61 -14.21
C SER A 24 27.21 3.80 -13.35
N SER A 25 28.35 3.65 -12.68
CA SER A 25 28.97 4.72 -11.87
C SER A 25 29.38 5.93 -12.71
N ILE A 26 29.95 5.70 -13.90
CA ILE A 26 30.33 6.77 -14.84
C ILE A 26 29.11 7.48 -15.43
N LEU A 27 28.03 6.76 -15.74
CA LEU A 27 26.80 7.36 -16.25
C LEU A 27 26.14 8.22 -15.16
N LEU A 28 26.06 7.70 -13.93
CA LEU A 28 25.50 8.43 -12.79
C LEU A 28 26.27 9.71 -12.50
N SER A 29 27.61 9.67 -12.51
CA SER A 29 28.44 10.87 -12.30
C SER A 29 28.28 11.92 -13.41
N ARG A 30 27.78 11.51 -14.58
CA ARG A 30 27.42 12.40 -15.69
C ARG A 30 25.94 12.78 -15.74
N GLY A 31 25.16 12.41 -14.73
CA GLY A 31 23.74 12.76 -14.65
C GLY A 31 22.79 11.84 -15.43
N TYR A 32 23.22 10.62 -15.77
CA TYR A 32 22.40 9.64 -16.48
C TYR A 32 22.19 8.36 -15.67
N PHE A 33 21.00 7.80 -15.78
CA PHE A 33 20.63 6.52 -15.19
C PHE A 33 20.44 5.46 -16.28
N ALA A 34 21.05 4.31 -16.09
CA ALA A 34 21.03 3.22 -17.06
C ALA A 34 19.78 2.35 -16.94
N CYS A 35 19.27 1.82 -18.06
CA CYS A 35 18.17 0.85 -18.04
C CYS A 35 18.54 -0.52 -17.45
N THR A 36 19.83 -0.87 -17.46
CA THR A 36 20.39 -2.07 -16.86
C THR A 36 21.78 -1.76 -16.29
N PRO A 37 22.17 -2.39 -15.16
CA PRO A 37 23.50 -2.19 -14.59
C PRO A 37 24.60 -2.86 -15.44
N ILE A 38 24.25 -3.89 -16.21
CA ILE A 38 25.16 -4.63 -17.09
C ILE A 38 24.78 -4.31 -18.53
N ALA A 39 25.75 -3.84 -19.32
CA ALA A 39 25.62 -3.53 -20.74
C ALA A 39 24.37 -2.68 -21.10
N PRO A 40 24.28 -1.43 -20.62
CA PRO A 40 23.10 -0.61 -20.83
C PRO A 40 22.85 -0.33 -22.31
N SER A 41 21.60 -0.46 -22.76
CA SER A 41 21.17 -0.10 -24.12
C SER A 41 20.55 1.29 -24.20
N LEU A 42 20.21 1.87 -23.04
CA LEU A 42 19.62 3.19 -22.87
C LEU A 42 20.14 3.80 -21.58
N ALA A 43 20.50 5.09 -21.65
CA ALA A 43 20.74 5.91 -20.48
C ALA A 43 19.81 7.14 -20.53
N VAL A 44 19.12 7.39 -19.42
CA VAL A 44 18.10 8.44 -19.27
C VAL A 44 18.64 9.52 -18.34
N ASP A 45 18.53 10.78 -18.74
CA ASP A 45 18.90 11.91 -17.89
C ASP A 45 18.12 11.89 -16.55
N LEU A 46 18.82 12.14 -15.44
CA LEU A 46 18.24 12.10 -14.09
C LEU A 46 17.14 13.16 -13.90
N GLN A 47 17.25 14.34 -14.52
CA GLN A 47 16.20 15.37 -14.42
C GLN A 47 14.94 14.95 -15.16
N LEU A 48 15.10 14.23 -16.28
CA LEU A 48 13.96 13.63 -16.97
C LEU A 48 13.29 12.55 -16.11
N LEU A 49 14.05 11.71 -15.42
CA LEU A 49 13.47 10.73 -14.50
C LEU A 49 12.75 11.39 -13.31
N GLU A 50 13.32 12.44 -12.73
CA GLU A 50 12.68 13.20 -11.65
C GLU A 50 11.42 13.94 -12.14
N LEU A 51 11.43 14.47 -13.38
CA LEU A 51 10.25 15.06 -14.00
C LEU A 51 9.11 14.04 -14.13
N VAL A 52 9.42 12.84 -14.64
CA VAL A 52 8.41 11.79 -14.84
C VAL A 52 7.89 11.27 -13.50
N LYS A 53 8.78 11.11 -12.51
CA LYS A 53 8.40 10.77 -11.14
C LYS A 53 7.46 11.82 -10.55
N THR A 54 7.79 13.10 -10.70
CA THR A 54 6.93 14.20 -10.24
C THR A 54 5.61 14.23 -10.98
N LEU A 55 5.61 14.03 -12.31
CA LEU A 55 4.39 13.95 -13.12
C LEU A 55 3.46 12.85 -12.61
N PHE A 56 3.99 11.66 -12.33
CA PHE A 56 3.24 10.50 -11.85
C PHE A 56 2.70 10.64 -10.41
N VAL A 57 3.10 11.69 -9.68
CA VAL A 57 2.42 12.10 -8.43
C VAL A 57 1.15 12.92 -8.70
N HIS A 58 1.03 13.53 -9.88
CA HIS A 58 -0.08 14.40 -10.26
C HIS A 58 -1.04 13.77 -11.28
N ILE A 59 -0.67 12.64 -11.89
CA ILE A 59 -1.50 11.87 -12.81
C ILE A 59 -1.32 10.37 -12.56
N THR A 60 -2.28 9.55 -13.03
CA THR A 60 -2.13 8.10 -13.02
C THR A 60 -0.85 7.69 -13.78
N PRO A 61 0.07 6.92 -13.16
CA PRO A 61 1.29 6.48 -13.82
C PRO A 61 0.99 5.69 -15.10
N ASN A 62 1.47 6.19 -16.24
CA ASN A 62 1.28 5.54 -17.54
C ASN A 62 2.56 5.59 -18.37
N THR A 63 3.45 4.64 -18.12
CA THR A 63 4.73 4.51 -18.83
C THR A 63 4.54 4.31 -20.33
N THR A 64 3.46 3.65 -20.75
CA THR A 64 3.15 3.41 -22.17
C THR A 64 2.87 4.73 -22.89
N ALA A 65 1.86 5.47 -22.42
CA ALA A 65 1.48 6.75 -23.02
C ALA A 65 2.63 7.77 -22.98
N TRP A 66 3.39 7.79 -21.87
CA TRP A 66 4.59 8.62 -21.75
C TRP A 66 5.63 8.28 -22.83
N CYS A 67 5.97 7.00 -23.01
CA CYS A 67 6.98 6.58 -23.98
C CYS A 67 6.53 6.79 -25.42
N GLU A 68 5.26 6.50 -25.74
CA GLU A 68 4.70 6.76 -27.08
C GLU A 68 4.74 8.25 -27.41
N THR A 69 4.32 9.10 -26.47
CA THR A 69 4.40 10.57 -26.62
C THR A 69 5.84 11.02 -26.85
N LEU A 70 6.79 10.47 -26.10
CA LEU A 70 8.20 10.81 -26.21
C LEU A 70 8.79 10.34 -27.55
N GLU A 71 8.44 9.15 -28.04
CA GLU A 71 8.83 8.66 -29.36
C GLU A 71 8.32 9.57 -30.48
N VAL A 72 7.03 9.95 -30.44
CA VAL A 72 6.42 10.89 -31.40
C VAL A 72 7.12 12.25 -31.37
N PHE A 73 7.37 12.79 -30.18
CA PHE A 73 8.03 14.08 -29.97
C PHE A 73 9.47 14.11 -30.53
N LEU A 74 10.22 13.02 -30.35
CA LEU A 74 11.59 12.87 -30.85
C LEU A 74 11.62 12.67 -32.36
N ALA A 75 10.71 11.84 -32.90
CA ALA A 75 10.57 11.61 -34.33
C ALA A 75 10.30 12.93 -35.08
N GLY A 76 9.44 13.80 -34.53
CA GLY A 76 9.19 15.15 -35.07
C GLY A 76 10.44 16.04 -35.14
N ARG A 77 11.47 15.74 -34.33
CA ARG A 77 12.78 16.42 -34.31
C ARG A 77 13.88 15.67 -35.06
N ARG A 78 13.52 14.66 -35.87
CA ARG A 78 14.45 13.79 -36.62
C ARG A 78 15.34 12.91 -35.74
N TYR A 79 14.95 12.69 -34.48
CA TYR A 79 15.59 11.70 -33.61
C TYR A 79 14.77 10.41 -33.63
N HIS A 80 15.22 9.43 -34.41
CA HIS A 80 14.57 8.11 -34.50
C HIS A 80 15.28 7.09 -33.60
N LEU A 81 14.53 6.42 -32.73
CA LEU A 81 15.02 5.32 -31.92
C LEU A 81 14.94 4.02 -32.75
N THR A 82 16.06 3.56 -33.31
CA THR A 82 16.14 2.39 -34.21
C THR A 82 16.35 1.05 -33.47
N THR A 83 16.19 1.05 -32.16
CA THR A 83 16.58 -0.03 -31.27
C THR A 83 15.58 -1.18 -31.25
N LYS A 84 16.09 -2.42 -31.12
CA LYS A 84 15.33 -3.67 -31.22
C LYS A 84 14.24 -3.84 -30.14
N ASP A 85 14.48 -3.34 -28.92
CA ASP A 85 13.48 -3.31 -27.84
C ASP A 85 12.71 -1.98 -27.85
N ASN A 86 11.42 -1.98 -27.51
CA ASN A 86 10.63 -0.75 -27.41
C ASN A 86 11.18 0.21 -26.32
N LEU A 87 11.00 1.52 -26.50
CA LEU A 87 11.40 2.51 -25.49
C LEU A 87 10.71 2.23 -24.16
N ARG A 88 9.43 1.83 -24.21
CA ARG A 88 8.60 1.50 -23.06
C ARG A 88 9.29 0.57 -22.06
N ARG A 89 9.86 -0.55 -22.52
CA ARG A 89 10.52 -1.54 -21.66
C ARG A 89 11.80 -1.00 -21.06
N ARG A 90 12.64 -0.34 -21.86
CA ARG A 90 13.95 0.16 -21.41
C ARG A 90 13.82 1.36 -20.48
N PHE A 91 12.94 2.31 -20.81
CA PHE A 91 12.59 3.41 -19.94
C PHE A 91 11.88 2.91 -18.68
N GLY A 92 10.94 1.98 -18.81
CA GLY A 92 10.26 1.36 -17.66
C GLY A 92 11.24 0.72 -16.68
N ASN A 93 12.21 -0.03 -17.18
CA ASN A 93 13.28 -0.59 -16.33
C ASN A 93 14.13 0.50 -15.68
N ALA A 94 14.57 1.51 -16.44
CA ALA A 94 15.36 2.62 -15.90
C ALA A 94 14.59 3.37 -14.80
N TYR A 95 13.32 3.68 -15.05
CA TYR A 95 12.43 4.39 -14.13
C TYR A 95 12.13 3.57 -12.86
N HIS A 96 11.88 2.27 -13.01
CA HIS A 96 11.68 1.37 -11.87
C HIS A 96 12.90 1.37 -10.96
N TRP A 97 14.08 1.08 -11.49
CA TRP A 97 15.32 1.02 -10.70
C TRP A 97 15.74 2.39 -10.15
N TYR A 98 15.47 3.47 -10.88
CA TYR A 98 15.65 4.82 -10.36
C TYR A 98 14.74 5.09 -9.16
N SER A 99 13.46 4.69 -9.23
CA SER A 99 12.51 4.83 -8.12
C SER A 99 12.96 4.02 -6.91
N VAL A 100 13.41 2.79 -7.12
CA VAL A 100 14.00 1.94 -6.07
C VAL A 100 15.21 2.60 -5.44
N LEU A 101 16.17 3.10 -6.25
CA LEU A 101 17.35 3.79 -5.73
C LEU A 101 16.96 5.00 -4.89
N PHE A 102 16.02 5.82 -5.36
CA PHE A 102 15.54 6.99 -4.63
C PHE A 102 14.95 6.61 -3.27
N MET A 103 14.09 5.59 -3.24
CA MET A 103 13.47 5.12 -2.00
C MET A 103 14.49 4.47 -1.04
N SER A 104 15.45 3.69 -1.56
CA SER A 104 16.52 3.10 -0.75
C SER A 104 17.46 4.17 -0.17
N ALA A 105 17.74 5.23 -0.92
CA ALA A 105 18.54 6.35 -0.44
C ALA A 105 17.81 7.11 0.68
N ASP A 106 16.50 7.32 0.55
CA ASP A 106 15.66 7.94 1.58
C ASP A 106 15.58 7.10 2.86
N ASP A 107 15.42 5.77 2.73
CA ASP A 107 15.46 4.84 3.87
C ASP A 107 16.83 4.83 4.54
N HIS A 108 17.91 4.82 3.75
CA HIS A 108 19.27 4.90 4.28
C HIS A 108 19.51 6.19 5.08
N LEU A 109 19.08 7.34 4.54
CA LEU A 109 19.17 8.62 5.22
C LEU A 109 18.34 8.64 6.50
N SER A 110 17.12 8.11 6.45
CA SER A 110 16.23 8.01 7.61
C SER A 110 16.83 7.13 8.71
N ASN A 111 17.43 5.99 8.36
CA ASN A 111 18.10 5.11 9.32
C ASN A 111 19.33 5.80 9.94
N LEU A 112 20.13 6.51 9.14
CA LEU A 112 21.30 7.25 9.62
C LEU A 112 20.90 8.41 10.56
N ILE A 113 19.82 9.12 10.27
CA ILE A 113 19.27 10.12 11.19
C ILE A 113 18.76 9.44 12.48
N GLY A 114 18.14 8.27 12.35
CA GLY A 114 17.63 7.47 13.47
C GLY A 114 18.71 7.01 14.44
N THR A 115 19.86 6.52 13.94
CA THR A 115 20.97 6.07 14.79
C THR A 115 21.60 7.18 15.62
N HIS A 116 21.53 8.43 15.13
CA HIS A 116 22.03 9.60 15.85
C HIS A 116 20.98 10.29 16.74
N ARG A 117 19.73 9.82 16.73
CA ARG A 117 18.70 10.33 17.64
C ARG A 117 18.89 9.72 19.03
N PRO A 118 18.84 10.51 20.12
CA PRO A 118 18.96 9.97 21.48
C PRO A 118 17.91 8.89 21.73
N LEU A 119 18.35 7.73 22.22
CA LEU A 119 17.42 6.70 22.68
C LEU A 119 16.61 7.26 23.86
N PRO A 120 15.28 7.03 23.89
CA PRO A 120 14.52 7.29 25.10
C PRO A 120 15.05 6.40 26.24
N PRO A 121 14.98 6.85 27.50
CA PRO A 121 15.35 6.03 28.63
C PRO A 121 14.57 4.72 28.61
N SER A 122 15.25 3.60 28.87
CA SER A 122 14.65 2.28 28.97
C SER A 122 13.72 2.21 30.19
N SER A 123 12.45 2.52 30.00
CA SER A 123 11.42 2.31 31.02
C SER A 123 10.82 0.90 30.88
N THR A 124 10.64 0.23 32.01
CA THR A 124 9.95 -1.06 32.17
C THR A 124 8.42 -0.95 32.03
N GLU A 125 7.89 0.26 31.85
CA GLU A 125 6.48 0.53 31.56
C GLU A 125 6.25 0.56 30.04
N GLY A 126 5.04 0.22 29.59
CA GLY A 126 4.66 0.15 28.16
C GLY A 126 4.97 1.41 27.35
N PRO A 127 4.76 1.40 26.02
CA PRO A 127 5.19 2.50 25.15
C PRO A 127 4.58 3.83 25.61
N THR A 128 5.41 4.73 26.13
CA THR A 128 4.99 6.06 26.62
C THR A 128 4.64 7.03 25.47
N ARG A 129 5.03 6.65 24.25
CA ARG A 129 4.81 7.41 23.01
C ARG A 129 4.54 6.47 21.83
N PRO A 130 3.92 6.97 20.75
CA PRO A 130 3.76 6.21 19.50
C PRO A 130 5.10 5.69 18.94
N SER A 131 5.04 4.60 18.19
CA SER A 131 6.22 3.98 17.58
C SER A 131 6.95 4.92 16.60
N ASP A 132 8.25 4.68 16.40
CA ASP A 132 9.03 5.48 15.45
C ASP A 132 8.52 5.35 14.01
N TYR A 133 7.86 4.23 13.68
CA TYR A 133 7.16 4.06 12.40
C TYR A 133 6.02 5.08 12.24
N LEU A 134 5.11 5.18 13.20
CA LEU A 134 4.00 6.15 13.12
C LEU A 134 4.52 7.59 13.10
N ARG A 135 5.55 7.87 13.91
CA ARG A 135 6.19 9.19 13.97
C ARG A 135 6.82 9.61 12.64
N SER A 136 7.42 8.67 11.90
CA SER A 136 7.97 8.95 10.57
C SER A 136 6.88 9.12 9.51
N ARG A 137 5.72 8.46 9.65
CA ARG A 137 4.57 8.65 8.75
C ARG A 137 3.87 9.98 8.92
N CYS A 138 3.64 10.41 10.17
CA CYS A 138 2.97 11.67 10.46
C CYS A 138 3.44 12.27 11.78
N THR A 139 4.39 13.20 11.69
CA THR A 139 4.92 13.94 12.85
C THR A 139 3.85 14.78 13.56
N ILE A 140 2.82 15.23 12.83
CA ILE A 140 1.73 16.03 13.41
C ILE A 140 0.82 15.16 14.29
N CYS A 141 0.48 13.94 13.84
CA CYS A 141 -0.37 13.04 14.63
C CYS A 141 0.40 12.38 15.78
N PHE A 142 1.64 11.95 15.53
CA PHE A 142 2.33 10.99 16.40
C PHE A 142 3.64 11.53 16.99
N GLY A 143 4.11 12.69 16.54
CA GLY A 143 5.42 13.23 16.90
C GLY A 143 5.46 14.02 18.21
N LEU A 144 4.32 14.35 18.81
CA LEU A 144 4.26 15.10 20.07
C LEU A 144 4.76 14.24 21.23
N ASP A 145 5.71 14.77 22.01
CA ASP A 145 6.30 14.07 23.16
C ASP A 145 5.29 13.90 24.31
N ASP A 146 4.36 14.85 24.46
CA ASP A 146 3.31 14.81 25.47
C ASP A 146 1.95 15.03 24.81
N TRP A 147 1.48 13.97 24.15
CA TRP A 147 0.19 13.93 23.47
C TRP A 147 -1.00 14.13 24.44
N ARG A 148 -0.81 13.86 25.75
CA ARG A 148 -1.83 14.03 26.79
C ARG A 148 -2.15 15.50 27.07
N LYS A 149 -1.22 16.43 26.84
CA LYS A 149 -1.47 17.88 27.00
C LYS A 149 -2.60 18.41 26.11
N SER A 150 -2.91 17.72 25.01
CA SER A 150 -4.00 18.12 24.12
C SER A 150 -5.38 17.67 24.60
N ARG A 151 -5.48 16.93 25.73
CA ARG A 151 -6.75 16.53 26.36
C ARG A 151 -7.40 17.71 27.07
N THR A 152 -7.99 18.61 26.31
CA THR A 152 -8.97 19.56 26.87
C THR A 152 -10.23 18.83 27.32
N LEU A 153 -11.00 19.41 28.25
CA LEU A 153 -12.22 18.88 28.92
C LEU A 153 -13.32 18.23 28.05
N ASN A 154 -13.18 18.23 26.72
CA ASN A 154 -14.08 17.57 25.78
C ASN A 154 -13.46 16.23 25.37
N LEU A 155 -14.21 15.12 25.46
CA LEU A 155 -13.82 13.73 25.14
C LEU A 155 -13.37 13.50 23.68
N LYS A 156 -12.51 14.35 23.12
CA LYS A 156 -11.98 14.25 21.77
C LYS A 156 -10.85 13.22 21.77
N PRO A 157 -10.83 12.29 20.80
CA PRO A 157 -9.75 11.33 20.71
C PRO A 157 -8.40 12.01 20.41
N ASP A 158 -7.32 11.40 20.87
CA ASP A 158 -5.96 11.91 20.76
C ASP A 158 -5.48 11.90 19.30
N VAL A 159 -5.88 10.88 18.51
CA VAL A 159 -5.61 10.78 17.07
C VAL A 159 -6.86 10.36 16.29
N HIS A 160 -6.93 10.76 15.02
CA HIS A 160 -7.96 10.30 14.09
C HIS A 160 -7.35 9.49 12.95
N THR A 161 -7.96 8.35 12.65
CA THR A 161 -7.65 7.50 11.50
C THR A 161 -8.91 7.17 10.72
N CYS A 162 -8.75 6.87 9.43
CA CYS A 162 -9.81 6.33 8.59
C CYS A 162 -9.39 5.01 7.96
N ILE A 163 -10.35 4.14 7.72
CA ILE A 163 -10.18 2.87 7.00
C ILE A 163 -11.18 2.82 5.84
N ASP A 164 -10.70 2.42 4.68
CA ASP A 164 -11.52 2.22 3.48
C ASP A 164 -10.96 1.09 2.58
N ALA A 165 -11.84 0.47 1.79
CA ALA A 165 -11.52 -0.60 0.85
C ALA A 165 -11.64 -0.12 -0.61
N CYS A 166 -10.54 -0.21 -1.35
CA CYS A 166 -10.49 0.14 -2.76
C CYS A 166 -10.47 -1.10 -3.66
N PHE A 167 -11.58 -1.36 -4.36
CA PHE A 167 -11.74 -2.51 -5.28
C PHE A 167 -11.21 -2.27 -6.69
N THR A 168 -10.88 -1.02 -7.03
CA THR A 168 -10.32 -0.70 -8.36
C THR A 168 -8.84 -1.01 -8.46
N GLN A 169 -8.15 -1.24 -7.34
CA GLN A 169 -6.76 -1.68 -7.29
C GLN A 169 -6.70 -3.20 -7.22
N GLN A 170 -6.48 -3.84 -8.36
CA GLN A 170 -6.42 -5.28 -8.49
C GLN A 170 -5.08 -5.71 -9.08
N ARG A 171 -4.56 -6.84 -8.59
CA ARG A 171 -3.35 -7.45 -9.14
C ARG A 171 -3.73 -8.70 -9.90
N SER A 172 -3.41 -8.74 -11.19
CA SER A 172 -3.63 -9.93 -12.03
C SER A 172 -2.91 -11.14 -11.43
N SER A 173 -3.53 -12.31 -11.48
CA SER A 173 -2.82 -13.56 -11.24
C SER A 173 -1.84 -13.83 -12.39
N ASP A 174 -0.67 -14.39 -12.06
CA ASP A 174 0.33 -14.78 -13.05
C ASP A 174 -0.15 -16.02 -13.82
N GLN A 175 -0.98 -15.82 -14.84
CA GLN A 175 -1.41 -16.91 -15.73
C GLN A 175 -0.29 -17.40 -16.66
N CYS A 176 0.86 -16.71 -16.72
CA CYS A 176 1.94 -16.97 -17.68
C CYS A 176 3.30 -17.35 -17.04
N GLY A 177 3.31 -18.00 -15.88
CA GLY A 177 4.52 -18.68 -15.38
C GLY A 177 5.74 -17.76 -15.13
N GLY A 178 5.50 -16.47 -14.91
CA GLY A 178 6.50 -15.60 -14.32
C GLY A 178 6.80 -16.09 -12.91
N GLY A 179 8.08 -16.22 -12.55
CA GLY A 179 8.46 -16.49 -11.16
C GLY A 179 7.91 -15.40 -10.22
N PRO A 180 8.01 -15.61 -8.90
CA PRO A 180 7.50 -14.65 -7.93
C PRO A 180 8.03 -13.23 -8.22
N ASP A 181 7.15 -12.24 -8.04
CA ASP A 181 7.53 -10.84 -8.14
C ASP A 181 8.81 -10.58 -7.33
N PRO A 182 9.75 -9.77 -7.85
CA PRO A 182 10.92 -9.41 -7.07
C PRO A 182 10.47 -8.77 -5.76
N PRO A 183 11.11 -9.12 -4.63
CA PRO A 183 10.72 -8.62 -3.32
C PRO A 183 10.73 -7.10 -3.33
N ASN A 184 9.72 -6.50 -2.69
CA ASN A 184 9.64 -5.05 -2.55
C ASN A 184 10.95 -4.55 -1.91
N PRO A 185 11.78 -3.76 -2.63
CA PRO A 185 13.12 -3.41 -2.17
C PRO A 185 13.11 -2.35 -1.05
N VAL A 186 11.93 -1.94 -0.58
CA VAL A 186 11.76 -0.90 0.44
C VAL A 186 10.89 -1.39 1.59
N ARG A 187 10.95 -0.69 2.72
CA ARG A 187 10.05 -0.95 3.84
C ARG A 187 8.59 -0.83 3.43
N SER A 188 7.91 -1.97 3.41
CA SER A 188 6.52 -2.06 2.99
C SER A 188 5.61 -1.29 3.95
N VAL A 189 4.64 -0.56 3.38
CA VAL A 189 3.46 -0.08 4.11
C VAL A 189 2.40 -1.16 4.25
N PHE A 190 2.55 -2.29 3.55
CA PHE A 190 1.62 -3.40 3.61
C PHE A 190 1.85 -4.24 4.86
N LEU A 191 0.76 -4.68 5.48
CA LEU A 191 0.78 -5.78 6.44
C LEU A 191 1.32 -7.05 5.76
N SER A 192 1.99 -7.91 6.52
CA SER A 192 2.39 -9.21 5.98
C SER A 192 1.18 -10.13 5.83
N ASP A 193 1.30 -11.10 4.91
CA ASP A 193 0.27 -12.14 4.74
C ASP A 193 0.02 -12.90 6.04
N ASP A 194 1.06 -13.09 6.86
CA ASP A 194 0.95 -13.74 8.17
C ASP A 194 0.11 -12.92 9.16
N GLU A 195 0.28 -11.59 9.19
CA GLU A 195 -0.50 -10.71 10.06
C GLU A 195 -1.98 -10.72 9.70
N VAL A 196 -2.27 -10.66 8.39
CA VAL A 196 -3.65 -10.72 7.88
C VAL A 196 -4.28 -12.09 8.13
N THR A 197 -3.55 -13.17 7.87
CA THR A 197 -4.02 -14.55 8.09
C THR A 197 -4.26 -14.83 9.58
N SER A 198 -3.37 -14.36 10.44
CA SER A 198 -3.52 -14.47 11.90
C SER A 198 -4.81 -13.81 12.38
N MET A 199 -5.11 -12.60 11.88
CA MET A 199 -6.37 -11.92 12.18
C MET A 199 -7.59 -12.68 11.61
N GLU A 200 -7.49 -13.27 10.42
CA GLU A 200 -8.57 -14.08 9.86
C GLU A 200 -8.89 -15.29 10.76
N VAL A 201 -7.86 -16.00 11.24
CA VAL A 201 -8.04 -17.12 12.17
C VAL A 201 -8.64 -16.66 13.50
N HIS A 202 -8.18 -15.52 14.04
CA HIS A 202 -8.72 -14.94 15.27
C HIS A 202 -10.20 -14.57 15.14
N VAL A 203 -10.57 -13.90 14.05
CA VAL A 203 -11.97 -13.55 13.78
C VAL A 203 -12.85 -14.81 13.66
N ARG A 204 -12.35 -15.84 12.97
CA ARG A 204 -13.07 -17.12 12.83
C ARG A 204 -13.25 -17.82 14.18
N SER A 205 -12.26 -17.78 15.07
CA SER A 205 -12.38 -18.42 16.39
C SER A 205 -13.36 -17.67 17.30
N CYS A 206 -13.38 -16.34 17.25
CA CYS A 206 -14.31 -15.52 18.05
C CYS A 206 -15.77 -15.64 17.62
N ARG A 207 -16.03 -15.90 16.33
CA ARG A 207 -17.41 -16.04 15.81
C ARG A 207 -18.13 -17.33 16.27
N GLY A 208 -17.47 -18.21 17.01
CA GLY A 208 -18.02 -19.52 17.37
C GLY A 208 -18.24 -20.43 16.15
N ARG A 209 -18.73 -21.66 16.37
CA ARG A 209 -19.28 -22.43 15.24
C ARG A 209 -20.40 -21.60 14.64
N PRO A 210 -20.57 -21.55 13.31
CA PRO A 210 -21.82 -21.05 12.75
C PRO A 210 -22.91 -21.82 13.49
N LEU A 211 -23.79 -21.10 14.22
CA LEU A 211 -25.13 -21.63 14.39
C LEU A 211 -25.54 -21.95 12.96
N ASP A 212 -25.75 -23.24 12.71
CA ASP A 212 -26.20 -23.75 11.44
C ASP A 212 -27.31 -22.78 11.00
N ARG A 213 -27.05 -21.92 10.02
CA ARG A 213 -28.08 -21.14 9.30
C ARG A 213 -28.86 -22.13 8.42
N GLY A 214 -29.13 -23.30 8.98
CA GLY A 214 -29.90 -24.39 8.48
C GLY A 214 -31.33 -23.93 8.46
N HIS A 215 -31.85 -23.88 7.24
CA HIS A 215 -33.21 -23.53 6.88
C HIS A 215 -33.59 -22.06 7.09
N LYS A 216 -33.84 -21.40 5.94
CA LYS A 216 -35.04 -20.57 5.81
C LYS A 216 -36.23 -21.34 6.39
N ARG A 217 -36.53 -21.20 7.69
CA ARG A 217 -37.85 -21.54 8.21
C ARG A 217 -38.78 -20.51 7.60
N LYS A 218 -39.49 -20.93 6.55
CA LYS A 218 -40.67 -20.23 6.05
C LYS A 218 -41.61 -20.09 7.25
N ARG A 219 -41.68 -18.90 7.88
CA ARG A 219 -42.65 -18.65 8.96
C ARG A 219 -44.05 -18.94 8.40
N PRO A 220 -44.87 -19.77 9.06
CA PRO A 220 -46.31 -19.70 8.87
C PRO A 220 -46.78 -18.28 9.25
N ALA A 221 -47.87 -17.84 8.64
CA ALA A 221 -48.47 -16.54 8.90
C ALA A 221 -48.61 -16.27 10.41
N ALA A 222 -48.38 -15.01 10.78
CA ALA A 222 -48.21 -14.50 12.13
C ALA A 222 -49.29 -14.95 13.13
N THR A 223 -48.84 -15.24 14.34
CA THR A 223 -49.57 -14.97 15.59
C THR A 223 -48.71 -13.99 16.40
N GLU A 224 -49.30 -12.88 16.82
CA GLU A 224 -48.65 -11.64 17.26
C GLU A 224 -48.11 -11.65 18.71
N GLU A 225 -47.69 -12.79 19.27
CA GLU A 225 -47.37 -12.89 20.70
C GLU A 225 -46.09 -13.69 21.05
N GLU A 226 -45.02 -13.57 20.26
CA GLU A 226 -43.67 -13.94 20.73
C GLU A 226 -42.78 -12.68 20.69
N GLY A 227 -42.30 -12.26 21.86
CA GLY A 227 -41.40 -11.12 22.01
C GLY A 227 -40.12 -11.32 21.21
N ASP A 228 -39.64 -10.25 20.59
CA ASP A 228 -38.42 -10.26 19.79
C ASP A 228 -37.20 -10.42 20.70
N ASP A 229 -36.50 -11.55 20.55
CA ASP A 229 -35.30 -11.89 21.32
C ASP A 229 -34.14 -10.93 20.97
N TYR A 230 -33.12 -10.92 21.82
CA TYR A 230 -31.91 -10.11 21.67
C TYR A 230 -30.70 -11.03 21.52
N GLU A 231 -29.75 -10.68 20.64
CA GLU A 231 -28.45 -11.34 20.63
C GLU A 231 -27.69 -11.07 21.93
N ASP A 232 -26.91 -12.05 22.41
CA ASP A 232 -26.15 -11.93 23.64
C ASP A 232 -25.17 -10.75 23.58
N GLY A 233 -25.30 -9.80 24.51
CA GLY A 233 -24.54 -8.55 24.54
C GLY A 233 -25.07 -7.41 23.66
N MET A 234 -26.13 -7.61 22.88
CA MET A 234 -26.79 -6.57 22.07
C MET A 234 -28.04 -6.02 22.77
N ARG A 235 -28.32 -4.73 22.57
CA ARG A 235 -29.57 -4.08 23.02
C ARG A 235 -30.57 -3.88 21.89
N VAL A 236 -30.26 -4.42 20.70
CA VAL A 236 -31.08 -4.29 19.50
C VAL A 236 -31.82 -5.60 19.31
N PRO A 237 -33.15 -5.58 19.14
CA PRO A 237 -33.94 -6.78 18.88
C PRO A 237 -33.51 -7.48 17.58
N ILE A 238 -33.60 -8.80 17.53
CA ILE A 238 -33.15 -9.61 16.39
C ILE A 238 -33.91 -9.24 15.11
N SER A 239 -35.22 -8.95 15.17
CA SER A 239 -35.95 -8.55 13.96
C SER A 239 -35.45 -7.24 13.33
N VAL A 240 -34.93 -6.32 14.15
CA VAL A 240 -34.31 -5.07 13.68
C VAL A 240 -32.94 -5.35 13.07
N LEU A 241 -32.17 -6.27 13.66
CA LEU A 241 -30.88 -6.72 13.10
C LEU A 241 -31.07 -7.42 11.76
N ASP A 242 -32.04 -8.33 11.66
CA ASP A 242 -32.37 -9.05 10.42
C ASP A 242 -32.88 -8.09 9.33
N GLY A 243 -33.80 -7.18 9.67
CA GLY A 243 -34.30 -6.16 8.75
C GLY A 243 -33.20 -5.20 8.25
N CYS A 244 -32.23 -4.87 9.13
CA CYS A 244 -31.06 -4.08 8.76
C CYS A 244 -30.12 -4.87 7.84
N GLY A 245 -29.85 -6.14 8.16
CA GLY A 245 -29.00 -7.04 7.37
C GLY A 245 -29.54 -7.27 5.96
N ASP A 246 -30.86 -7.41 5.81
CA ASP A 246 -31.52 -7.57 4.52
C ASP A 246 -31.52 -6.28 3.67
N SER A 247 -31.33 -5.12 4.30
CA SER A 247 -31.34 -3.80 3.63
C SER A 247 -29.94 -3.32 3.21
N PHE A 248 -28.86 -3.91 3.73
CA PHE A 248 -27.49 -3.44 3.54
C PHE A 248 -26.79 -4.15 2.36
N LEU A 249 -26.95 -3.59 1.16
CA LEU A 249 -26.32 -4.11 -0.07
C LEU A 249 -24.77 -4.09 -0.02
N ALA A 250 -24.16 -3.19 0.75
CA ALA A 250 -22.71 -3.08 0.87
C ALA A 250 -22.05 -4.28 1.60
N ALA A 251 -22.82 -4.95 2.47
CA ALA A 251 -22.36 -6.09 3.27
C ALA A 251 -22.81 -7.46 2.72
N ASP A 252 -23.51 -7.50 1.56
CA ASP A 252 -23.97 -8.75 0.96
C ASP A 252 -22.79 -9.49 0.28
N GLU A 253 -22.33 -10.57 0.92
CA GLU A 253 -21.28 -11.46 0.41
C GLU A 253 -21.60 -12.05 -0.98
N LYS A 254 -22.87 -12.05 -1.41
CA LYS A 254 -23.29 -12.53 -2.72
C LYS A 254 -22.93 -11.57 -3.86
N HIS A 255 -22.76 -10.28 -3.56
CA HIS A 255 -22.31 -9.29 -4.53
C HIS A 255 -20.78 -9.25 -4.59
N LYS A 256 -20.20 -10.13 -5.44
CA LYS A 256 -18.76 -10.14 -5.72
C LYS A 256 -18.34 -8.84 -6.44
N LYS A 257 -17.84 -7.85 -5.68
CA LYS A 257 -17.28 -6.60 -6.22
C LYS A 257 -16.02 -6.80 -7.07
N ALA A 258 -15.34 -7.94 -6.94
CA ALA A 258 -14.14 -8.30 -7.71
C ALA A 258 -14.04 -9.82 -7.94
N SER A 259 -13.49 -10.23 -9.09
CA SER A 259 -13.33 -11.64 -9.46
C SER A 259 -12.00 -12.21 -9.00
N THR A 260 -12.02 -13.25 -8.18
CA THR A 260 -10.82 -14.02 -7.78
C THR A 260 -10.28 -14.93 -8.89
N GLN A 261 -10.96 -15.01 -10.05
CA GLN A 261 -10.54 -15.88 -11.15
C GLN A 261 -9.34 -15.30 -11.92
N PHE A 262 -9.29 -13.98 -12.06
CA PHE A 262 -8.28 -13.28 -12.86
C PHE A 262 -7.28 -12.50 -12.01
N PHE A 263 -7.62 -12.26 -10.73
CA PHE A 263 -6.85 -11.39 -9.86
C PHE A 263 -6.41 -12.15 -8.61
N ALA A 264 -5.10 -12.11 -8.34
CA ALA A 264 -4.51 -12.60 -7.11
C ALA A 264 -4.90 -11.68 -5.92
N ASP A 265 -4.91 -10.37 -6.17
CA ASP A 265 -5.41 -9.38 -5.22
C ASP A 265 -6.65 -8.72 -5.81
N THR A 266 -7.75 -8.80 -5.09
CA THR A 266 -9.09 -8.32 -5.47
C THR A 266 -9.38 -6.88 -5.05
N GLY A 267 -8.49 -6.29 -4.24
CA GLY A 267 -8.62 -4.94 -3.70
C GLY A 267 -7.50 -4.62 -2.72
N VAL A 268 -7.52 -3.39 -2.20
CA VAL A 268 -6.62 -2.92 -1.15
C VAL A 268 -7.45 -2.28 -0.04
N MET A 269 -7.24 -2.73 1.21
CA MET A 269 -7.75 -2.05 2.40
C MET A 269 -6.68 -1.09 2.92
N ALA A 270 -7.02 0.17 3.16
CA ALA A 270 -6.08 1.21 3.53
C ALA A 270 -6.44 1.85 4.87
N MET A 271 -5.44 2.11 5.72
CA MET A 271 -5.59 2.97 6.90
C MET A 271 -4.78 4.25 6.72
N LEU A 272 -5.46 5.39 6.81
CA LEU A 272 -4.84 6.72 6.73
C LEU A 272 -5.08 7.50 8.03
N CYS A 273 -4.20 8.46 8.32
CA CYS A 273 -4.49 9.47 9.32
C CYS A 273 -5.23 10.67 8.70
N ARG A 274 -5.80 11.52 9.54
CA ARG A 274 -6.49 12.78 9.13
C ARG A 274 -5.67 13.79 8.31
N HIS A 275 -4.36 13.59 8.16
CA HIS A 275 -3.47 14.42 7.34
C HIS A 275 -3.11 13.74 6.02
N ASP A 276 -3.94 12.80 5.59
CA ASP A 276 -3.80 12.06 4.32
C ASP A 276 -2.45 11.31 4.22
N ARG A 277 -1.98 10.79 5.37
CA ARG A 277 -0.78 9.94 5.43
C ARG A 277 -1.20 8.50 5.59
N VAL A 278 -0.78 7.66 4.64
CA VAL A 278 -0.92 6.21 4.71
C VAL A 278 -0.14 5.69 5.91
N LEU A 279 -0.84 4.98 6.81
CA LEU A 279 -0.24 4.29 7.94
C LEU A 279 0.11 2.87 7.55
N TRP A 280 -0.88 2.11 7.07
CA TRP A 280 -0.71 0.76 6.54
C TRP A 280 -1.73 0.43 5.46
N LEU A 281 -1.37 -0.55 4.62
CA LEU A 281 -2.22 -1.15 3.59
C LEU A 281 -2.35 -2.66 3.85
N ALA A 282 -3.40 -3.29 3.35
CA ALA A 282 -3.56 -4.74 3.34
C ALA A 282 -4.08 -5.20 1.98
N ASN A 283 -3.40 -6.17 1.38
CA ASN A 283 -3.86 -6.80 0.15
C ASN A 283 -5.09 -7.66 0.44
N MET A 284 -6.13 -7.48 -0.36
CA MET A 284 -7.36 -8.27 -0.24
C MET A 284 -7.31 -9.44 -1.23
N THR A 285 -7.06 -10.63 -0.73
CA THR A 285 -6.90 -11.86 -1.54
C THR A 285 -8.19 -12.69 -1.66
N SER A 286 -9.30 -12.22 -1.11
CA SER A 286 -10.57 -12.93 -1.14
C SER A 286 -11.73 -12.04 -1.55
N ALA A 287 -12.76 -12.64 -2.15
CA ALA A 287 -13.93 -11.90 -2.62
C ALA A 287 -14.69 -11.27 -1.43
N GLY A 288 -14.93 -9.96 -1.51
CA GLY A 288 -15.74 -9.19 -0.56
C GLY A 288 -14.93 -8.48 0.55
N GLU A 289 -15.60 -7.55 1.23
CA GLU A 289 -15.06 -6.78 2.37
C GLU A 289 -15.08 -7.62 3.64
N LYS A 290 -14.17 -8.59 3.75
CA LYS A 290 -14.06 -9.34 5.00
C LYS A 290 -13.51 -8.45 6.11
N GLN A 291 -14.21 -8.42 7.25
CA GLN A 291 -13.85 -7.58 8.40
C GLN A 291 -12.41 -7.79 8.93
N HIS A 292 -11.80 -8.94 8.70
CA HIS A 292 -10.46 -9.24 9.23
C HIS A 292 -9.38 -8.32 8.65
N TYR A 293 -9.56 -7.78 7.42
CA TYR A 293 -8.61 -6.81 6.86
C TYR A 293 -8.60 -5.51 7.67
N ALA A 294 -9.79 -4.95 7.97
CA ALA A 294 -9.91 -3.76 8.80
C ALA A 294 -9.41 -4.01 10.23
N LEU A 295 -9.77 -5.14 10.83
CA LEU A 295 -9.32 -5.51 12.17
C LEU A 295 -7.80 -5.71 12.25
N ALA A 296 -7.16 -6.24 11.19
CA ALA A 296 -5.71 -6.39 11.15
C ALA A 296 -5.00 -5.02 11.20
N LEU A 297 -5.51 -4.04 10.45
CA LEU A 297 -5.00 -2.67 10.47
C LEU A 297 -5.22 -2.01 11.83
N ILE A 298 -6.39 -2.19 12.45
CA ILE A 298 -6.70 -1.66 13.79
C ILE A 298 -5.76 -2.27 14.83
N LYS A 299 -5.56 -3.59 14.81
CA LYS A 299 -4.62 -4.26 15.72
C LYS A 299 -3.21 -3.70 15.55
N LYS A 300 -2.73 -3.59 14.30
CA LYS A 300 -1.40 -3.05 14.00
C LYS A 300 -1.25 -1.61 14.53
N LEU A 301 -2.28 -0.79 14.43
CA LEU A 301 -2.30 0.56 14.98
C LEU A 301 -2.11 0.52 16.51
N PHE A 302 -2.92 -0.25 17.23
CA PHE A 302 -2.83 -0.31 18.69
C PHE A 302 -1.53 -0.95 19.20
N ASP A 303 -0.93 -1.90 18.47
CA ASP A 303 0.40 -2.43 18.78
C ASP A 303 1.51 -1.33 18.70
N ASN A 304 1.24 -0.21 18.02
CA ASN A 304 2.17 0.90 17.81
C ASN A 304 1.82 2.17 18.60
N LEU A 305 0.79 2.13 19.45
CA LEU A 305 0.33 3.26 20.27
C LEU A 305 0.50 3.00 21.77
N PRO A 306 0.64 4.06 22.58
CA PRO A 306 0.49 3.96 24.04
C PRO A 306 -0.87 3.38 24.41
N THR A 307 -0.92 2.58 25.48
CA THR A 307 -2.14 1.87 25.91
C THR A 307 -3.25 2.80 26.36
N ASP A 308 -2.90 4.02 26.80
CA ASP A 308 -3.86 5.02 27.23
C ASP A 308 -4.24 6.02 26.12
N MET A 309 -3.66 5.92 24.92
CA MET A 309 -3.98 6.80 23.80
C MET A 309 -5.31 6.42 23.15
N THR A 310 -6.16 7.42 22.92
CA THR A 310 -7.48 7.25 22.33
C THR A 310 -7.47 7.54 20.83
N VAL A 311 -8.20 6.72 20.07
CA VAL A 311 -8.26 6.79 18.60
C VAL A 311 -9.70 6.99 18.17
N GLY A 312 -9.95 8.01 17.36
CA GLY A 312 -11.20 8.16 16.61
C GLY A 312 -11.04 7.49 15.25
N LEU A 313 -11.80 6.42 15.02
CA LEU A 313 -11.76 5.66 13.78
C LEU A 313 -12.96 6.03 12.90
N LEU A 314 -12.69 6.45 11.67
CA LEU A 314 -13.68 6.63 10.63
C LEU A 314 -13.65 5.41 9.71
N TYR A 315 -14.82 4.90 9.34
CA TYR A 315 -14.95 3.79 8.40
C TYR A 315 -16.03 4.17 7.38
N ASP A 316 -15.71 4.02 6.11
CA ASP A 316 -16.69 4.21 5.05
C ASP A 316 -17.54 2.94 4.91
N ILE A 317 -18.86 3.13 4.93
CA ILE A 317 -19.84 2.05 4.77
C ILE A 317 -20.28 1.87 3.32
N GLY A 318 -19.90 2.79 2.42
CA GLY A 318 -20.33 2.81 1.02
C GLY A 318 -21.71 3.42 0.79
#